data_AF-A0A354NXE1-F1
#
_entry.id   AF-A0A354NXE1-F1
#
_cell.length_a   1.000
_cell.length_b   1.000
_cell.length_c   1.000
_cell.angle_alpha   90.00
_cell.angle_beta   90.00
_cell.angle_gamma   90.00
#
_symmetry.space_group_name_H-M   'P 1'
#
loop_
_entity.id
_entity.type
_entity.pdbx_description
1 polymer ?
#
loop_
_entity_poly.entity_id
_entity_poly.type
_entity_poly.pdbx_seq_one_letter_code
_entity_poly.pdbx_strand_id
1 'polypeptide(L)'
;MRVVNDRVAGRDVVVVSSAISSDIRVYERDAQEFQLPSGSFDGRPAAMVDESGETWTAGESALVSEDGSTTLRRLSSNIYFWYAWFAFHPETDLYSTLQK
;
A
#
# COMPACT_ATOMS: atom_id res chain seq x y z
N MET A 1 5.22 -7.96 6.34
CA MET A 1 4.46 -6.94 5.58
C MET A 1 5.40 -5.91 5.03
N ARG A 2 4.91 -5.06 4.13
CA ARG A 2 5.59 -3.85 3.72
C ARG A 2 4.58 -2.73 3.50
N VAL A 3 4.96 -1.50 3.88
CA VAL A 3 4.27 -0.26 3.49
C VAL A 3 5.23 0.51 2.60
N VAL A 4 4.70 1.07 1.51
CA VAL A 4 5.45 1.90 0.55
C VAL A 4 4.62 3.13 0.27
N ASN A 5 5.12 4.29 0.66
CA ASN A 5 4.60 5.58 0.20
C ASN A 5 5.33 5.94 -1.09
N ASP A 6 4.57 6.25 -2.14
CA ASP A 6 5.12 6.55 -3.47
C ASP A 6 4.23 7.55 -4.21
N ARG A 7 4.69 7.97 -5.39
CA ARG A 7 3.94 8.78 -6.33
C ARG A 7 3.96 8.15 -7.72
N VAL A 8 2.80 7.65 -8.15
CA VAL A 8 2.64 6.96 -9.43
C VAL A 8 1.76 7.79 -10.36
N ALA A 9 2.26 8.11 -11.56
CA ALA A 9 1.57 8.94 -12.55
C ALA A 9 1.01 10.26 -11.96
N GLY A 10 1.79 10.88 -11.06
CA GLY A 10 1.41 12.14 -10.41
C GLY A 10 0.44 12.00 -9.23
N ARG A 11 -0.04 10.79 -8.91
CA ARG A 11 -0.92 10.51 -7.76
C ARG A 11 -0.12 9.95 -6.59
N ASP A 12 -0.29 10.54 -5.42
CA ASP A 12 0.30 10.05 -4.18
C ASP A 12 -0.46 8.83 -3.66
N VAL A 13 0.26 7.73 -3.46
CA VAL A 13 -0.31 6.44 -3.10
C VAL A 13 0.46 5.78 -1.97
N VAL A 14 -0.26 5.07 -1.10
CA VAL A 14 0.32 4.13 -0.16
C VAL A 14 -0.04 2.71 -0.58
N VAL A 15 0.98 1.86 -0.69
CA VAL A 15 0.83 0.42 -0.94
C VAL A 15 1.14 -0.33 0.34
N VAL A 16 0.22 -1.17 0.79
CA VAL A 16 0.44 -2.09 1.89
C VAL A 16 0.29 -3.52 1.40
N SER A 17 1.28 -4.37 1.69
CA SER A 17 1.30 -5.75 1.22
C SER A 17 1.74 -6.73 2.29
N SER A 18 1.26 -7.96 2.16
CA SER A 18 1.63 -9.07 3.02
C SER A 18 1.95 -10.32 2.20
N ALA A 19 3.19 -10.78 2.31
CA ALA A 19 3.60 -12.07 1.77
C ALA A 19 2.96 -13.25 2.53
N ILE A 20 2.49 -13.05 3.76
CA ILE A 20 1.89 -14.10 4.59
C ILE A 20 0.46 -14.39 4.11
N SER A 21 -0.36 -13.35 3.97
CA SER A 21 -1.76 -13.49 3.56
C SER A 21 -1.97 -13.38 2.04
N SER A 22 -0.91 -13.10 1.27
CA SER A 22 -1.00 -12.75 -0.15
C SER A 22 -2.00 -11.62 -0.43
N ASP A 23 -2.02 -10.61 0.45
CA ASP A 23 -2.91 -9.45 0.34
C ASP A 23 -2.11 -8.22 -0.11
N ILE A 24 -2.72 -7.42 -0.97
CA ILE A 24 -2.24 -6.11 -1.38
C ILE A 24 -3.40 -5.12 -1.37
N ARG A 25 -3.16 -3.95 -0.77
CA ARG A 25 -4.10 -2.82 -0.80
C ARG A 25 -3.34 -1.57 -1.19
N VAL A 26 -3.99 -0.74 -1.99
CA VAL A 26 -3.47 0.54 -2.43
C VAL A 26 -4.50 1.59 -2.11
N TYR A 27 -4.09 2.67 -1.46
CA TYR A 27 -4.95 3.81 -1.16
C TYR A 27 -4.30 5.07 -1.73
N GLU A 28 -5.13 6.08 -2.04
CA GLU A 28 -4.64 7.45 -2.08
C GLU A 28 -4.05 7.81 -0.71
N ARG A 29 -3.01 8.63 -0.67
CA ARG A 29 -2.44 9.10 0.61
C ARG A 29 -2.45 10.60 0.78
N ASP A 30 -2.83 11.34 -0.27
CA ASP A 30 -2.63 12.78 -0.36
C ASP A 30 -1.20 13.16 0.05
N ALA A 31 -1.02 13.89 1.16
CA ALA A 31 0.31 14.24 1.68
C ALA A 31 0.78 13.36 2.85
N GLN A 32 -0.05 12.44 3.35
CA GLN A 32 0.25 11.62 4.52
C GLN A 32 1.34 10.58 4.22
N GLU A 33 2.13 10.27 5.24
CA GLU A 33 3.16 9.22 5.22
C GLU A 33 2.79 8.12 6.20
N PHE A 34 2.55 6.91 5.67
CA PHE A 34 2.13 5.79 6.49
C PHE A 34 3.27 4.83 6.80
N GLN A 35 3.18 4.21 7.97
CA GLN A 35 4.07 3.16 8.44
C GLN A 35 3.28 2.00 9.01
N LEU A 36 3.98 0.89 9.28
CA LEU A 36 3.40 -0.23 10.00
C LEU A 36 3.17 0.13 11.47
N PRO A 37 2.04 -0.27 12.07
CA PRO A 37 1.86 -0.18 13.51
C PRO A 37 2.94 -0.99 14.23
N SER A 38 3.34 -0.54 15.41
CA SER A 38 4.23 -1.31 16.28
C SER A 38 3.51 -2.51 16.89
N GLY A 39 4.19 -3.66 16.99
CA GLY A 39 3.67 -4.85 17.69
C GLY A 39 3.50 -6.09 16.82
N SER A 40 2.86 -7.11 17.40
CA SER A 40 2.55 -8.35 16.70
C SER A 40 1.42 -8.15 15.71
N PHE A 41 1.52 -8.86 14.60
CA PHE A 41 0.60 -8.73 13.49
C PHE A 41 0.23 -10.10 12.94
N ASP A 42 -1.03 -10.30 12.57
CA ASP A 42 -1.62 -11.59 12.17
C ASP A 42 -1.36 -11.96 10.69
N GLY A 43 -0.74 -11.06 9.93
CA GLY A 43 -0.47 -11.22 8.52
C GLY A 43 -1.41 -10.43 7.59
N ARG A 44 -2.47 -9.74 8.07
CA ARG A 44 -3.45 -9.04 7.22
C ARG A 44 -3.41 -7.52 7.34
N PRO A 45 -3.25 -6.74 6.26
CA PRO A 45 -3.04 -5.29 6.32
C PRO A 45 -4.28 -4.53 6.80
N ALA A 46 -4.55 -4.57 8.11
CA ALA A 46 -5.75 -4.06 8.75
C ALA A 46 -5.57 -2.65 9.32
N ALA A 47 -4.33 -2.25 9.63
CA ALA A 47 -4.03 -0.93 10.16
C ALA A 47 -2.69 -0.39 9.67
N MET A 48 -2.60 0.93 9.65
CA MET A 48 -1.38 1.72 9.43
C MET A 48 -1.34 2.86 10.45
N VAL A 49 -0.18 3.49 10.60
CA VAL A 49 -0.01 4.68 11.45
C VAL A 49 0.58 5.79 10.60
N ASP A 50 0.06 7.01 10.71
CA ASP A 50 0.60 8.17 10.00
C ASP A 50 1.76 8.85 10.75
N GLU A 51 2.33 9.91 10.19
CA GLU A 51 3.46 10.63 10.78
C GLU A 51 3.13 11.34 12.12
N SER A 52 1.86 11.57 12.41
CA SER A 52 1.40 12.17 13.68
C SER A 52 1.27 11.12 14.79
N GLY A 53 1.30 9.85 14.43
CA GLY A 53 1.06 8.72 15.33
C GLY A 53 -0.41 8.29 15.39
N GLU A 54 -1.28 8.87 14.58
CA GLU A 54 -2.67 8.46 14.49
C GLU A 54 -2.79 7.10 13.79
N THR A 55 -3.68 6.24 14.31
CA THR A 55 -3.94 4.93 13.71
C THR A 55 -5.01 5.05 12.62
N TRP A 56 -4.83 4.32 11.53
CA TRP A 56 -5.76 4.29 10.42
C TRP A 56 -6.19 2.85 10.14
N THR A 57 -7.50 2.64 9.96
CA THR A 57 -8.08 1.35 9.61
C THR A 57 -8.04 1.16 8.09
N ALA A 58 -7.32 0.16 7.63
CA ALA A 58 -7.20 -0.20 6.23
C ALA A 58 -8.41 -1.08 5.81
N GLY A 59 -9.47 -0.46 5.31
CA GLY A 59 -10.72 -1.12 4.93
C GLY A 59 -10.82 -1.49 3.45
N GLU A 60 -11.89 -2.21 3.09
CA GLU A 60 -12.10 -2.68 1.70
C GLU A 60 -12.36 -1.55 0.69
N SER A 61 -12.88 -0.41 1.13
CA SER A 61 -13.23 0.72 0.26
C SER A 61 -12.36 1.96 0.49
N ALA A 62 -11.79 2.10 1.68
CA ALA A 62 -11.02 3.26 2.09
C ALA A 62 -10.08 2.95 3.26
N LEU A 63 -9.05 3.77 3.41
CA LEU A 63 -8.25 3.89 4.62
C LEU A 63 -8.87 5.02 5.47
N VAL A 64 -9.22 4.73 6.71
CA VAL A 64 -10.05 5.61 7.55
C VAL A 64 -9.30 5.97 8.82
N SER A 65 -9.26 7.26 9.16
CA SER A 65 -8.62 7.76 10.39
C SER A 65 -9.31 7.20 11.63
N GLU A 66 -8.63 7.14 12.77
CA GLU A 66 -9.17 6.57 14.01
C GLU A 66 -10.42 7.32 14.47
N ASP A 67 -10.42 8.64 14.30
CA ASP A 67 -11.57 9.49 14.62
C ASP A 67 -12.69 9.47 13.55
N GLY A 68 -12.45 8.82 12.41
CA GLY A 68 -13.37 8.72 11.28
C GLY A 68 -13.59 10.03 10.51
N SER A 69 -12.85 11.09 10.82
CA SER A 69 -12.98 12.40 10.17
C SER A 69 -12.46 12.40 8.74
N THR A 70 -11.48 11.55 8.45
CA THR A 70 -10.80 11.50 7.17
C THR A 70 -10.86 10.12 6.57
N THR A 71 -11.12 10.06 5.26
CA THR A 71 -11.13 8.82 4.50
C THR A 71 -10.33 8.99 3.22
N LEU A 72 -9.44 8.04 2.96
CA LEU A 72 -8.59 8.01 1.78
C LEU A 72 -9.03 6.84 0.90
N ARG A 73 -9.33 7.15 -0.37
CA ARG A 73 -9.97 6.20 -1.29
C ARG A 73 -9.05 5.03 -1.60
N ARG A 74 -9.60 3.81 -1.61
CA ARG A 74 -8.89 2.65 -2.14
C ARG A 74 -8.82 2.69 -3.67
N LEU A 75 -7.65 2.40 -4.21
CA LEU A 75 -7.41 2.22 -5.63
C LEU A 75 -7.53 0.74 -5.99
N SER A 76 -8.03 0.45 -7.19
CA SER A 76 -8.08 -0.92 -7.70
C SER A 76 -6.65 -1.44 -7.88
N SER A 77 -6.40 -2.64 -7.34
CA SER A 77 -5.11 -3.33 -7.42
C SER A 77 -5.36 -4.82 -7.63
N ASN A 78 -4.55 -5.45 -8.49
CA ASN A 78 -4.64 -6.87 -8.78
C ASN A 78 -3.26 -7.51 -8.61
N ILE A 79 -3.25 -8.77 -8.15
CA ILE A 79 -2.02 -9.56 -8.03
C ILE A 79 -1.88 -10.38 -9.32
N TYR A 80 -0.72 -10.26 -9.96
CA TYR A 80 -0.36 -11.04 -11.12
C TYR A 80 0.98 -11.73 -10.89
N PHE A 81 1.14 -12.92 -11.47
CA PHE A 81 2.46 -13.49 -11.62
C PHE A 81 3.26 -12.68 -12.64
N TRP A 82 4.53 -12.38 -12.31
CA TRP A 82 5.41 -11.60 -13.19
C TRP A 82 5.52 -12.20 -14.60
N TYR A 83 5.68 -13.52 -14.73
CA TYR A 83 5.79 -14.17 -16.04
C TYR A 83 4.55 -13.97 -16.90
N ALA A 84 3.36 -13.93 -16.30
CA ALA A 84 2.11 -13.72 -17.01
C ALA A 84 1.97 -12.26 -17.43
N TRP A 85 2.26 -11.31 -16.54
CA TRP A 85 2.28 -9.88 -16.86
C TRP A 85 3.23 -9.57 -18.02
N PHE A 86 4.48 -10.04 -17.93
CA PHE A 86 5.51 -9.77 -18.92
C PHE A 86 5.18 -10.38 -20.30
N ALA A 87 4.49 -11.53 -20.35
CA ALA A 87 4.05 -12.12 -21.61
C ALA A 87 3.07 -11.22 -22.41
N PHE A 88 2.30 -10.37 -21.71
CA PHE A 88 1.37 -9.41 -22.32
C PHE A 88 1.91 -7.97 -22.40
N HIS A 89 2.91 -7.63 -21.57
CA HIS A 89 3.51 -6.30 -21.46
C HIS A 89 5.05 -6.35 -21.50
N PRO A 90 5.65 -6.86 -22.60
CA PRO A 90 7.09 -7.08 -22.71
C PRO A 90 7.92 -5.80 -22.65
N GLU A 91 7.31 -4.64 -22.88
CA GLU A 91 7.90 -3.31 -22.76
C GLU A 91 8.03 -2.81 -21.31
N THR A 92 7.54 -3.58 -20.32
CA THR A 92 7.64 -3.19 -18.90
C THR A 92 9.10 -3.17 -18.45
N ASP A 93 9.59 -2.00 -18.06
CA ASP A 93 10.89 -1.86 -17.40
C ASP A 93 10.81 -2.24 -15.92
N LEU A 94 11.77 -3.04 -15.45
CA LEU A 94 11.94 -3.32 -14.03
C LEU A 94 13.07 -2.46 -13.45
N TYR A 95 12.71 -1.52 -12.58
CA TYR A 95 13.67 -0.72 -11.83
C TYR A 95 13.94 -1.41 -10.50
N SER A 96 15.19 -1.83 -10.27
CA SER A 96 15.67 -2.18 -8.93
C SER A 96 16.46 -1.01 -8.37
N THR A 97 16.48 -0.84 -7.05
CA THR A 97 17.42 0.08 -6.43
C THR A 97 18.82 -0.44 -6.75
N LEU A 98 19.60 0.31 -7.54
CA LEU A 98 21.02 0.07 -7.73
C LEU A 98 21.66 -0.04 -6.34
N GLN A 99 22.03 -1.26 -5.93
CA GLN A 99 22.94 -1.44 -4.82
C GLN A 99 24.27 -0.84 -5.25
N LYS A 100 24.71 0.21 -4.56
CA LYS A 100 26.11 0.61 -4.51
C LYS A 100 26.82 -0.20 -3.44
#